data_AF-A0A835WI34-F1
#
_entry.id   AF-A0A835WI34-F1
#
_cell.length_a   1.000
_cell.length_b   1.000
_cell.length_c   1.000
_cell.angle_alpha   90.00
_cell.angle_beta   90.00
_cell.angle_gamma   90.00
#
_symmetry.space_group_name_H-M   'P 1'
#
loop_
_entity.id
_entity.type
_entity.pdbx_description
1 polymer ?
#
loop_
_entity_poly.entity_id
_entity_poly.type
_entity_poly.pdbx_seq_one_letter_code
_entity_poly.pdbx_strand_id
1 'polypeptide(L)'
;MAFHGFNQPGESIVIEGGYGEEHAQRTPDLSQQRAMLREQEHRQDLTMEKTRKMSKFKFRTLEDLRNHNPSIRDGLEPDKERMWRRQYCKLIQDAGVAMRVPQWGIAVGITLCHRFFAVKSMKRNDRFLIATACLFLAAKVEEAPRLLKNVISEVERVRHSKDPVKQRELDDPAKMERYREEVLQAERAVLYTLGFDLDVQHPYTMLLEWLNKERLLDEPPGSPFKPLVQNSWNLVNDSLRTTLCLQFPPPKIAAAALWLADVMNTDDEGRHHSRMPQGRGFFEQLQISPDELTSIADQMLSEYENSKLRQLAAAQGVPLPQARAEAEARLGPSHLGAGGRLLGAGAAAGGRGPAARAEAGPARMEVEEEGEVKD
;
A
#
# COMPACT_ATOMS: atom_id res chain seq x y z
N MET A 1 -27.70 81.50 24.55
CA MET A 1 -29.01 82.09 24.23
C MET A 1 -29.20 82.06 22.71
N ALA A 2 -30.34 81.51 22.27
CA ALA A 2 -31.03 81.68 20.97
C ALA A 2 -30.34 81.25 19.64
N PHE A 3 -30.44 79.95 19.34
CA PHE A 3 -31.22 79.30 18.25
C PHE A 3 -31.70 80.05 16.97
N HIS A 4 -31.84 79.23 15.91
CA HIS A 4 -32.62 79.31 14.64
C HIS A 4 -31.83 79.74 13.39
N GLY A 5 -31.97 79.12 12.20
CA GLY A 5 -32.91 78.10 11.73
C GLY A 5 -32.61 77.67 10.28
N PHE A 6 -33.29 76.59 9.87
CA PHE A 6 -33.32 75.89 8.58
C PHE A 6 -33.54 76.77 7.33
N ASN A 7 -32.98 76.36 6.17
CA ASN A 7 -33.78 76.02 4.97
C ASN A 7 -32.98 75.23 3.91
N GLN A 8 -33.66 74.34 3.17
CA GLN A 8 -33.16 73.33 2.22
C GLN A 8 -32.97 73.86 0.75
N PRO A 9 -32.99 73.03 -0.33
CA PRO A 9 -31.86 72.37 -0.99
C PRO A 9 -31.76 72.71 -2.50
N GLY A 10 -30.78 72.17 -3.22
CA GLY A 10 -30.73 72.22 -4.69
C GLY A 10 -29.81 71.16 -5.29
N GLU A 11 -30.41 70.12 -5.87
CA GLU A 11 -29.72 69.12 -6.69
C GLU A 11 -29.30 69.71 -8.04
N SER A 12 -28.09 69.36 -8.51
CA SER A 12 -27.84 69.26 -9.95
C SER A 12 -26.78 68.20 -10.25
N ILE A 13 -27.09 67.45 -11.29
CA ILE A 13 -26.54 66.14 -11.66
C ILE A 13 -25.24 66.27 -12.46
N VAL A 14 -24.37 65.30 -12.23
CA VAL A 14 -23.12 64.94 -12.92
C VAL A 14 -23.33 64.73 -14.42
N ILE A 15 -22.41 65.25 -15.27
CA ILE A 15 -21.98 64.58 -16.51
C ILE A 15 -20.45 64.74 -16.67
N GLU A 16 -19.83 63.59 -16.93
CA GLU A 16 -18.40 63.28 -17.02
C GLU A 16 -17.67 63.83 -18.26
N GLY A 17 -16.33 63.86 -18.15
CA GLY A 17 -15.39 63.80 -19.27
C GLY A 17 -14.11 64.60 -18.94
N GLY A 18 -12.91 64.04 -18.82
CA GLY A 18 -12.41 62.69 -19.02
C GLY A 18 -10.88 62.77 -19.18
N TYR A 19 -10.21 61.72 -18.71
CA TYR A 19 -8.91 61.20 -19.18
C TYR A 19 -7.61 62.00 -18.93
N GLY A 20 -6.88 61.49 -17.93
CA GLY A 20 -5.43 61.58 -17.79
C GLY A 20 -4.95 60.42 -16.92
N GLU A 21 -5.16 59.17 -17.36
CA GLU A 21 -4.57 58.00 -16.72
C GLU A 21 -3.06 57.96 -17.03
N GLU A 22 -2.24 58.50 -16.11
CA GLU A 22 -0.83 58.14 -16.05
C GLU A 22 -0.72 56.71 -15.47
N HIS A 23 -0.47 55.74 -16.36
CA HIS A 23 0.01 54.41 -15.98
C HIS A 23 1.41 54.53 -15.33
N ALA A 24 1.46 54.94 -14.07
CA ALA A 24 2.62 54.75 -13.23
C ALA A 24 2.77 53.23 -12.96
N GLN A 25 3.65 52.58 -13.73
CA GLN A 25 4.12 51.24 -13.43
C GLN A 25 4.72 51.27 -12.01
N ARG A 26 3.95 50.83 -11.01
CA ARG A 26 4.40 50.72 -9.61
C ARG A 26 5.55 49.73 -9.57
N THR A 27 6.77 50.23 -9.57
CA THR A 27 7.96 49.43 -9.27
C THR A 27 7.80 48.86 -7.86
N PRO A 28 7.89 47.53 -7.68
CA PRO A 28 7.70 46.91 -6.37
C PRO A 28 8.74 47.46 -5.39
N ASP A 29 8.30 47.82 -4.19
CA ASP A 29 9.15 48.29 -3.10
C ASP A 29 10.24 47.26 -2.75
N LEU A 30 11.40 47.70 -2.26
CA LEU A 30 12.55 46.84 -1.90
C LEU A 30 12.17 45.69 -0.95
N SER A 31 11.19 45.92 -0.08
CA SER A 31 10.62 44.88 0.80
C SER A 31 9.86 43.81 0.02
N GLN A 32 9.04 44.23 -0.97
CA GLN A 32 8.28 43.34 -1.83
C GLN A 32 9.19 42.57 -2.78
N GLN A 33 10.23 43.21 -3.33
CA GLN A 33 11.23 42.54 -4.16
C GLN A 33 11.98 41.45 -3.37
N ARG A 34 12.36 41.73 -2.11
CA ARG A 34 12.99 40.74 -1.22
C ARG A 34 12.06 39.58 -0.86
N ALA A 35 10.77 39.85 -0.67
CA ALA A 35 9.78 38.80 -0.42
C ALA A 35 9.59 37.90 -1.65
N MET A 36 9.48 38.49 -2.84
CA MET A 36 9.39 37.75 -4.10
C MET A 36 10.64 36.92 -4.39
N LEU A 37 11.84 37.44 -4.11
CA LEU A 37 13.10 36.70 -4.23
C LEU A 37 13.13 35.49 -3.30
N ARG A 38 12.75 35.65 -2.03
CA ARG A 38 12.67 34.53 -1.07
C ARG A 38 11.65 33.48 -1.49
N GLU A 39 10.52 33.89 -2.06
CA GLU A 39 9.51 32.96 -2.55
C GLU A 39 9.98 32.21 -3.80
N GLN A 40 10.71 32.87 -4.70
CA GLN A 40 11.35 32.23 -5.84
C GLN A 40 12.45 31.26 -5.42
N GLU A 41 13.32 31.66 -4.49
CA GLU A 41 14.36 30.79 -3.91
C GLU A 41 13.73 29.57 -3.25
N HIS A 42 12.71 29.76 -2.39
CA HIS A 42 11.99 28.66 -1.76
C HIS A 42 11.33 27.74 -2.79
N ARG A 43 10.72 28.30 -3.84
CA ARG A 43 10.12 27.51 -4.92
C ARG A 43 11.19 26.74 -5.69
N GLN A 44 12.35 27.34 -5.97
CA GLN A 44 13.48 26.68 -6.60
C GLN A 44 14.05 25.56 -5.73
N ASP A 45 14.19 25.78 -4.41
CA ASP A 45 14.62 24.78 -3.45
C ASP A 45 13.64 23.61 -3.39
N LEU A 46 12.33 23.88 -3.33
CA LEU A 46 11.29 22.84 -3.42
C LEU A 46 11.36 22.07 -4.75
N THR A 47 11.69 22.74 -5.85
CA THR A 47 11.78 22.12 -7.18
C THR A 47 13.05 21.27 -7.30
N MET A 48 14.17 21.75 -6.77
CA MET A 48 15.46 21.05 -6.65
C MET A 48 15.36 19.85 -5.71
N GLU A 49 14.63 19.99 -4.60
CA GLU A 49 14.33 18.90 -3.68
C GLU A 49 13.43 17.86 -4.33
N LYS A 50 12.39 18.28 -5.07
CA LYS A 50 11.54 17.37 -5.88
C LYS A 50 12.32 16.63 -6.96
N THR A 51 13.24 17.29 -7.66
CA THR A 51 14.09 16.63 -8.67
C THR A 51 15.13 15.72 -8.04
N ARG A 52 15.65 16.06 -6.85
CA ARG A 52 16.56 15.22 -6.07
C ARG A 52 15.86 13.98 -5.46
N LYS A 53 14.57 14.08 -5.17
CA LYS A 53 13.67 13.01 -4.69
C LYS A 53 13.17 12.06 -5.79
N MET A 54 13.44 12.32 -7.08
CA MET A 54 13.10 11.32 -8.09
C MET A 54 13.99 10.09 -7.91
N SER A 55 13.40 9.01 -7.38
CA SER A 55 14.07 7.73 -7.16
C SER A 55 14.79 7.31 -8.44
N LYS A 56 16.10 7.10 -8.33
CA LYS A 56 16.94 6.63 -9.45
C LYS A 56 16.79 5.13 -9.70
N PHE A 57 15.82 4.50 -9.03
CA PHE A 57 15.59 3.07 -9.12
C PHE A 57 15.27 2.66 -10.56
N LYS A 58 16.11 1.77 -11.11
CA LYS A 58 15.93 1.23 -12.45
C LYS A 58 15.04 -0.01 -12.40
N PHE A 59 13.85 0.10 -12.96
CA PHE A 59 12.96 -1.04 -13.17
C PHE A 59 13.56 -2.04 -14.16
N ARG A 60 13.33 -3.33 -13.93
CA ARG A 60 13.87 -4.44 -14.72
C ARG A 60 12.76 -5.37 -15.19
N THR A 61 12.90 -5.95 -16.38
CA THR A 61 11.91 -6.92 -16.87
C THR A 61 11.90 -8.17 -15.99
N LEU A 62 10.78 -8.91 -16.01
CA LEU A 62 10.67 -10.18 -15.29
C LEU A 62 11.76 -11.18 -15.70
N GLU A 63 12.09 -11.21 -16.99
CA GLU A 63 13.14 -12.06 -17.55
C GLU A 63 14.52 -11.66 -17.00
N ASP A 64 14.84 -10.36 -16.98
CA ASP A 64 16.10 -9.86 -16.44
C ASP A 64 16.25 -10.21 -14.94
N LEU A 65 15.18 -10.04 -14.16
CA LEU A 65 15.16 -10.42 -12.74
C LEU A 65 15.36 -11.92 -12.51
N ARG A 66 14.86 -12.77 -13.41
CA ARG A 66 15.04 -14.22 -13.34
C ARG A 66 16.46 -14.63 -13.72
N ASN A 67 16.98 -14.08 -14.82
CA ASN A 67 18.30 -14.41 -15.37
C ASN A 67 19.43 -13.93 -14.43
N HIS A 68 19.25 -12.80 -13.76
CA HIS A 68 20.24 -12.22 -12.86
C HIS A 68 19.89 -12.38 -11.38
N ASN A 69 19.07 -13.38 -11.01
CA ASN A 69 18.71 -13.61 -9.61
C ASN A 69 19.93 -14.09 -8.79
N PRO A 70 20.42 -13.31 -7.81
CA PRO A 70 21.62 -13.67 -7.03
C PRO A 70 21.41 -14.91 -6.16
N SER A 71 20.20 -15.14 -5.65
CA SER A 71 19.88 -16.30 -4.82
C SER A 71 19.92 -17.59 -5.63
N ILE A 72 19.39 -17.57 -6.85
CA ILE A 72 19.41 -18.74 -7.75
C ILE A 72 20.84 -19.05 -8.21
N ARG A 73 21.64 -18.01 -8.53
CA ARG A 73 23.06 -18.17 -8.87
C ARG A 73 23.89 -18.81 -7.74
N ASP A 74 23.51 -18.55 -6.49
CA ASP A 74 24.11 -19.20 -5.31
C ASP A 74 23.55 -20.61 -5.02
N GLY A 75 22.71 -21.15 -5.90
CA GLY A 75 22.12 -22.48 -5.80
C GLY A 75 20.95 -22.56 -4.84
N LEU A 76 20.12 -21.51 -4.74
CA LEU A 76 18.80 -21.59 -4.13
C LEU A 76 17.77 -22.02 -5.19
N GLU A 77 17.00 -23.06 -4.91
CA GLU A 77 15.95 -23.52 -5.82
C GLU A 77 14.89 -22.43 -6.06
N PRO A 78 14.37 -22.28 -7.29
CA PRO A 78 13.41 -21.23 -7.63
C PRO A 78 12.12 -21.25 -6.77
N ASP A 79 11.60 -22.43 -6.44
CA ASP A 79 10.43 -22.55 -5.56
C ASP A 79 10.71 -22.11 -4.13
N LYS A 80 11.91 -22.45 -3.63
CA LYS A 80 12.36 -22.06 -2.29
C LYS A 80 12.60 -20.56 -2.22
N GLU A 81 13.14 -19.95 -3.27
CA GLU A 81 13.28 -18.50 -3.41
C GLU A 81 11.92 -17.80 -3.36
N ARG A 82 10.94 -18.26 -4.16
CA ARG A 82 9.56 -17.74 -4.11
C ARG A 82 8.92 -17.89 -2.73
N MET A 83 9.13 -19.03 -2.08
CA MET A 83 8.63 -19.26 -0.73
C MET A 83 9.26 -18.30 0.28
N TRP A 84 10.58 -18.11 0.24
CA TRP A 84 11.29 -17.19 1.12
C TRP A 84 10.88 -15.74 0.91
N ARG A 85 10.64 -15.36 -0.34
CA ARG A 85 10.03 -14.06 -0.70
C ARG A 85 8.72 -13.82 0.02
N ARG A 86 7.77 -14.76 -0.13
CA ARG A 86 6.47 -14.67 0.53
C ARG A 86 6.60 -14.63 2.06
N GLN A 87 7.55 -15.35 2.63
CA GLN A 87 7.78 -15.37 4.08
C GLN A 87 8.23 -14.01 4.62
N TYR A 88 9.20 -13.33 3.99
CA TYR A 88 9.60 -12.01 4.48
C TYR A 88 8.53 -10.95 4.23
N CYS A 89 7.82 -10.99 3.09
CA CYS A 89 6.72 -10.04 2.84
C CYS A 89 5.64 -10.19 3.91
N LYS A 90 5.27 -11.43 4.23
CA LYS A 90 4.30 -11.73 5.29
C LYS A 90 4.80 -11.27 6.66
N LEU A 91 6.05 -11.51 6.99
CA LEU A 91 6.63 -11.09 8.27
C LEU A 91 6.56 -9.57 8.44
N ILE A 92 6.97 -8.81 7.42
CA ILE A 92 6.94 -7.34 7.44
C ILE A 92 5.49 -6.84 7.57
N GLN A 93 4.56 -7.45 6.83
CA GLN A 93 3.14 -7.11 6.90
C GLN A 93 2.55 -7.37 8.29
N ASP A 94 2.71 -8.59 8.83
CA ASP A 94 2.13 -8.99 10.10
C ASP A 94 2.74 -8.19 11.27
N ALA A 95 4.06 -8.02 11.30
CA ALA A 95 4.75 -7.25 12.34
C ALA A 95 4.45 -5.74 12.23
N GLY A 96 4.40 -5.19 11.01
CA GLY A 96 4.05 -3.80 10.77
C GLY A 96 2.64 -3.47 11.26
N VAL A 97 1.66 -4.33 10.95
CA VAL A 97 0.28 -4.20 11.45
C VAL A 97 0.23 -4.25 12.97
N ALA A 98 0.92 -5.20 13.58
CA ALA A 98 0.94 -5.34 15.04
C ALA A 98 1.57 -4.12 15.74
N MET A 99 2.61 -3.51 15.14
CA MET A 99 3.22 -2.27 15.63
C MET A 99 2.48 -0.99 15.22
N ARG A 100 1.34 -1.12 14.52
CA ARG A 100 0.54 0.00 13.99
C ARG A 100 1.36 0.93 13.09
N VAL A 101 2.28 0.38 12.31
CA VAL A 101 2.94 1.11 11.22
C VAL A 101 1.89 1.33 10.12
N PRO A 102 1.77 2.53 9.53
CA PRO A 102 0.81 2.77 8.45
C PRO A 102 1.10 1.85 7.24
N GLN A 103 0.07 1.51 6.48
CA GLN A 103 0.19 0.54 5.37
C GLN A 103 1.20 0.99 4.31
N TRP A 104 1.32 2.30 4.05
CA TRP A 104 2.36 2.82 3.15
C TRP A 104 3.77 2.50 3.67
N GLY A 105 4.05 2.68 4.97
CA GLY A 105 5.35 2.33 5.55
C GLY A 105 5.63 0.83 5.59
N ILE A 106 4.61 0.00 5.71
CA ILE A 106 4.76 -1.45 5.51
C ILE A 106 5.17 -1.73 4.05
N ALA A 107 4.55 -1.06 3.09
CA ALA A 107 4.88 -1.20 1.67
C ALA A 107 6.29 -0.70 1.33
N VAL A 108 6.78 0.39 1.94
CA VAL A 108 8.19 0.80 1.89
C VAL A 108 9.07 -0.35 2.36
N GLY A 109 8.82 -0.89 3.56
CA GLY A 109 9.65 -1.95 4.14
C GLY A 109 9.74 -3.19 3.24
N ILE A 110 8.61 -3.61 2.66
CA ILE A 110 8.56 -4.72 1.71
C ILE A 110 9.35 -4.39 0.43
N THR A 111 9.20 -3.18 -0.10
CA THR A 111 9.89 -2.74 -1.32
C THR A 111 11.41 -2.65 -1.11
N LEU A 112 11.88 -2.10 0.01
CA LEU A 112 13.31 -2.06 0.35
C LEU A 112 13.88 -3.48 0.44
N CYS A 113 13.14 -4.41 1.03
CA CYS A 113 13.54 -5.82 1.14
C CYS A 113 13.63 -6.49 -0.26
N HIS A 114 12.64 -6.26 -1.13
CA HIS A 114 12.69 -6.72 -2.52
C HIS A 114 13.90 -6.13 -3.26
N ARG A 115 14.12 -4.81 -3.16
CA ARG A 115 15.26 -4.13 -3.80
C ARG A 115 16.60 -4.70 -3.32
N PHE A 116 16.74 -4.96 -2.02
CA PHE A 116 17.92 -5.59 -1.44
C PHE A 116 18.18 -6.98 -2.03
N PHE A 117 17.18 -7.86 -2.01
CA PHE A 117 17.33 -9.23 -2.52
C PHE A 117 17.35 -9.34 -4.05
N ALA A 118 17.04 -8.27 -4.75
CA ALA A 118 17.26 -8.15 -6.18
C ALA A 118 18.75 -7.96 -6.54
N VAL A 119 19.60 -7.65 -5.54
CA VAL A 119 21.05 -7.45 -5.68
C VAL A 119 21.85 -8.47 -4.84
N LYS A 120 21.35 -8.82 -3.65
CA LYS A 120 22.00 -9.74 -2.70
C LYS A 120 21.26 -11.08 -2.63
N SER A 121 22.01 -12.14 -2.35
CA SER A 121 21.47 -13.49 -2.25
C SER A 121 20.80 -13.75 -0.90
N MET A 122 19.59 -14.31 -0.91
CA MET A 122 18.89 -14.79 0.29
C MET A 122 19.57 -15.99 0.94
N LYS A 123 20.46 -16.69 0.23
CA LYS A 123 21.22 -17.83 0.80
C LYS A 123 22.38 -17.35 1.68
N ARG A 124 22.93 -16.18 1.38
CA ARG A 124 24.06 -15.58 2.11
C ARG A 124 23.64 -14.56 3.18
N ASN A 125 22.38 -14.12 3.17
CA ASN A 125 21.86 -13.10 4.08
C ASN A 125 20.56 -13.62 4.71
N ASP A 126 20.41 -13.52 6.02
CA ASP A 126 19.19 -13.94 6.68
C ASP A 126 18.02 -13.03 6.29
N ARG A 127 17.06 -13.60 5.56
CA ARG A 127 15.84 -12.91 5.11
C ARG A 127 15.03 -12.28 6.23
N PHE A 128 15.00 -12.89 7.42
CA PHE A 128 14.23 -12.36 8.54
C PHE A 128 14.97 -11.18 9.17
N LEU A 129 16.30 -11.27 9.32
CA LEU A 129 17.11 -10.17 9.82
C LEU A 129 17.03 -8.94 8.89
N ILE A 130 17.17 -9.16 7.58
CA ILE A 130 17.02 -8.09 6.57
C ILE A 130 15.60 -7.51 6.59
N ALA A 131 14.57 -8.35 6.73
CA ALA A 131 13.18 -7.89 6.84
C ALA A 131 12.95 -7.00 8.07
N THR A 132 13.49 -7.38 9.23
CA THR A 132 13.46 -6.57 10.47
C THR A 132 14.12 -5.23 10.24
N ALA A 133 15.31 -5.21 9.63
CA ALA A 133 16.04 -3.99 9.32
C ALA A 133 15.28 -3.09 8.34
N CYS A 134 14.66 -3.67 7.30
CA CYS A 134 13.85 -2.92 6.33
C CYS A 134 12.60 -2.32 6.98
N LEU A 135 11.91 -3.05 7.87
CA LEU A 135 10.75 -2.55 8.60
C LEU A 135 11.14 -1.43 9.57
N PHE A 136 12.25 -1.60 10.31
CA PHE A 136 12.78 -0.56 11.18
C PHE A 136 13.17 0.71 10.41
N LEU A 137 13.82 0.55 9.25
CA LEU A 137 14.21 1.67 8.41
C LEU A 137 12.99 2.38 7.81
N ALA A 138 12.03 1.62 7.28
CA ALA A 138 10.79 2.16 6.72
C ALA A 138 9.97 2.95 7.75
N ALA A 139 9.87 2.44 8.98
CA ALA A 139 9.20 3.15 10.06
C ALA A 139 9.83 4.52 10.35
N LYS A 140 11.15 4.67 10.20
CA LYS A 140 11.83 5.97 10.35
C LYS A 140 11.60 6.90 9.16
N VAL A 141 11.63 6.36 7.94
CA VAL A 141 11.43 7.14 6.70
C VAL A 141 10.01 7.70 6.62
N GLU A 142 9.01 6.95 7.10
CA GLU A 142 7.60 7.32 7.02
C GLU A 142 7.07 8.02 8.28
N GLU A 143 7.97 8.67 9.05
CA GLU A 143 7.62 9.46 10.24
C GLU A 143 6.79 8.69 11.29
N ALA A 144 6.95 7.36 11.33
CA ALA A 144 6.33 6.47 12.31
C ALA A 144 7.40 5.66 13.07
N PRO A 145 8.47 6.29 13.63
CA PRO A 145 9.57 5.57 14.21
C PRO A 145 9.12 4.67 15.38
N ARG A 146 9.81 3.55 15.54
CA ARG A 146 9.61 2.59 16.64
C ARG A 146 10.95 2.32 17.30
N LEU A 147 10.93 2.04 18.60
CA LEU A 147 12.15 1.61 19.30
C LEU A 147 12.60 0.26 18.71
N LEU A 148 13.90 0.14 18.42
CA LEU A 148 14.46 -1.06 17.80
C LEU A 148 14.15 -2.33 18.62
N LYS A 149 14.21 -2.25 19.95
CA LYS A 149 13.81 -3.35 20.85
C LYS A 149 12.39 -3.83 20.57
N ASN A 150 11.44 -2.90 20.41
CA ASN A 150 10.04 -3.23 20.15
C ASN A 150 9.87 -3.87 18.77
N VAL A 151 10.63 -3.40 17.77
CA VAL A 151 10.62 -4.01 16.43
C VAL A 151 11.12 -5.46 16.47
N ILE A 152 12.24 -5.71 17.17
CA ILE A 152 12.80 -7.05 17.33
C ILE A 152 11.83 -7.97 18.07
N SER A 153 11.32 -7.52 19.22
CA SER A 153 10.35 -8.29 20.01
C SER A 153 9.12 -8.65 19.21
N GLU A 154 8.56 -7.70 18.45
CA GLU A 154 7.34 -7.93 17.69
C GLU A 154 7.57 -8.85 16.47
N VAL A 155 8.68 -8.68 15.76
CA VAL A 155 9.05 -9.55 14.63
C VAL A 155 9.24 -10.99 15.09
N GLU A 156 9.99 -11.22 16.17
CA GLU A 156 10.22 -12.57 16.70
C GLU A 156 8.94 -13.17 17.29
N ARG A 157 8.07 -12.36 17.91
CA ARG A 157 6.73 -12.79 18.35
C ARG A 157 5.89 -13.30 17.18
N VAL A 158 5.87 -12.57 16.05
CA VAL A 158 5.15 -12.97 14.84
C VAL A 158 5.77 -14.23 14.22
N ARG A 159 7.10 -14.28 14.10
CA ARG A 159 7.87 -15.40 13.55
C ARG A 159 7.63 -16.69 14.32
N HIS A 160 7.57 -16.59 15.64
CA HIS A 160 7.40 -17.72 16.56
C HIS A 160 6.01 -17.74 17.22
N SER A 161 4.99 -17.25 16.52
CA SER A 161 3.60 -17.20 17.02
C SER A 161 3.03 -18.55 17.50
N LYS A 162 3.56 -19.67 17.01
CA LYS A 162 3.17 -21.04 17.40
C LYS A 162 4.11 -21.70 18.41
N ASP A 163 5.21 -21.04 18.78
CA ASP A 163 6.26 -21.58 19.64
C ASP A 163 6.53 -20.61 20.81
N PRO A 164 5.80 -20.76 21.93
CA PRO A 164 5.92 -19.85 23.07
C PRO A 164 7.26 -19.95 23.78
N VAL A 165 8.00 -21.06 23.62
CA VAL A 165 9.35 -21.21 24.20
C VAL A 165 10.31 -20.27 23.49
N LYS A 166 10.29 -20.26 22.15
CA LYS A 166 11.14 -19.34 21.37
C LYS A 166 10.79 -17.87 21.58
N GLN A 167 9.53 -17.55 21.86
CA GLN A 167 9.14 -16.17 22.20
C GLN A 167 9.80 -15.69 23.51
N ARG A 168 9.93 -16.57 24.50
CA ARG A 168 10.56 -16.26 25.80
C ARG A 168 12.09 -16.17 25.73
N GLU A 169 12.71 -16.68 24.67
CA GLU A 169 14.17 -16.58 24.52
C GLU A 169 14.64 -15.13 24.41
N LEU A 170 13.78 -14.21 23.97
CA LEU A 170 14.08 -12.77 23.93
C LEU A 170 14.01 -12.07 25.30
N ASP A 171 13.54 -12.76 26.33
CA ASP A 171 13.56 -12.23 27.71
C ASP A 171 15.00 -12.17 28.25
N ASP A 172 15.93 -12.92 27.65
CA ASP A 172 17.37 -12.84 27.95
C ASP A 172 17.97 -11.53 27.39
N PRO A 173 18.45 -10.61 28.26
CA PRO A 173 19.06 -9.35 27.84
C PRO A 173 20.28 -9.53 26.93
N ALA A 174 21.09 -10.58 27.14
CA ALA A 174 22.28 -10.81 26.34
C ALA A 174 21.92 -11.20 24.90
N LYS A 175 20.87 -12.00 24.73
CA LYS A 175 20.35 -12.39 23.40
C LYS A 175 19.72 -11.19 22.69
N MET A 176 18.95 -10.37 23.40
CA MET A 176 18.38 -9.13 22.87
C MET A 176 19.46 -8.19 22.32
N GLU A 177 20.55 -7.98 23.06
CA GLU A 177 21.62 -7.08 22.61
C GLU A 177 22.34 -7.63 21.36
N ARG A 178 22.58 -8.95 21.29
CA ARG A 178 23.13 -9.58 20.08
C ARG A 178 22.25 -9.34 18.85
N TYR A 179 20.93 -9.58 18.98
CA TYR A 179 19.99 -9.30 17.90
C TYR A 179 19.98 -7.81 17.52
N ARG A 180 20.11 -6.92 18.50
CA ARG A 180 20.18 -5.49 18.26
C ARG A 180 21.40 -5.13 17.40
N GLU A 181 22.57 -5.66 17.72
CA GLU A 181 23.79 -5.48 16.94
C GLU A 181 23.65 -6.04 15.52
N GLU A 182 23.09 -7.24 15.37
CA GLU A 182 22.84 -7.88 14.08
C GLU A 182 21.88 -7.05 13.22
N VAL A 183 20.78 -6.54 13.78
CA VAL A 183 19.82 -5.70 13.03
C VAL A 183 20.46 -4.38 12.62
N LEU A 184 21.31 -3.77 13.45
CA LEU A 184 22.06 -2.55 13.09
C LEU A 184 23.14 -2.82 12.02
N GLN A 185 23.71 -4.02 11.97
CA GLN A 185 24.58 -4.43 10.86
C GLN A 185 23.78 -4.64 9.57
N ALA A 186 22.64 -5.31 9.66
CA ALA A 186 21.73 -5.52 8.54
C ALA A 186 21.18 -4.19 7.98
N GLU A 187 20.81 -3.24 8.83
CA GLU A 187 20.40 -1.90 8.44
C GLU A 187 21.47 -1.20 7.60
N ARG A 188 22.71 -1.21 8.07
CA ARG A 188 23.84 -0.64 7.31
C ARG A 188 24.01 -1.35 5.97
N ALA A 189 23.92 -2.67 5.94
CA ALA A 189 24.00 -3.44 4.70
C ALA A 189 22.88 -3.07 3.71
N VAL A 190 21.65 -2.85 4.19
CA VAL A 190 20.52 -2.38 3.38
C VAL A 190 20.81 -0.99 2.81
N LEU A 191 21.19 -0.03 3.67
CA LEU A 191 21.51 1.35 3.25
C LEU A 191 22.58 1.40 2.15
N TYR A 192 23.71 0.69 2.34
CA TYR A 192 24.78 0.65 1.36
C TYR A 192 24.38 -0.06 0.07
N THR A 193 23.63 -1.17 0.17
CA THR A 193 23.19 -1.92 -1.01
C THR A 193 22.22 -1.11 -1.87
N LEU A 194 21.35 -0.33 -1.24
CA LEU A 194 20.39 0.53 -1.92
C LEU A 194 20.96 1.89 -2.33
N GLY A 195 22.23 2.17 -2.00
CA GLY A 195 22.85 3.46 -2.29
C GLY A 195 22.12 4.64 -1.62
N PHE A 196 21.51 4.41 -0.45
CA PHE A 196 20.67 5.37 0.26
C PHE A 196 19.42 5.84 -0.52
N ASP A 197 19.00 5.12 -1.57
CA ASP A 197 17.72 5.36 -2.27
C ASP A 197 16.54 4.75 -1.48
N LEU A 198 16.13 5.48 -0.44
CA LEU A 198 15.01 5.12 0.43
C LEU A 198 13.68 5.76 0.02
N ASP A 199 13.71 6.64 -0.97
CA ASP A 199 12.49 7.26 -1.49
C ASP A 199 11.74 6.24 -2.35
N VAL A 200 10.66 5.71 -1.79
CA VAL A 200 9.83 4.69 -2.43
C VAL A 200 8.46 5.29 -2.68
N GLN A 201 8.16 5.51 -3.96
CA GLN A 201 6.79 5.85 -4.37
C GLN A 201 5.88 4.63 -4.23
N HIS A 202 4.59 4.87 -3.94
CA HIS A 202 3.62 3.81 -3.68
C HIS A 202 2.44 3.82 -4.64
N PRO A 203 1.90 2.64 -5.00
CA PRO A 203 0.72 2.58 -5.87
C PRO A 203 -0.53 3.15 -5.20
N TYR A 204 -0.58 3.17 -3.85
CA TYR A 204 -1.73 3.68 -3.09
C TYR A 204 -2.06 5.14 -3.39
N THR A 205 -1.05 6.02 -3.49
CA THR A 205 -1.27 7.44 -3.76
C THR A 205 -1.95 7.64 -5.11
N MET A 206 -1.45 6.95 -6.14
CA MET A 206 -1.98 7.03 -7.50
C MET A 206 -3.40 6.42 -7.58
N LEU A 207 -3.64 5.32 -6.86
CA LEU A 207 -4.96 4.72 -6.77
C LEU A 207 -5.96 5.69 -6.12
N LEU A 208 -5.59 6.32 -5.00
CA LEU A 208 -6.46 7.27 -4.30
C LEU A 208 -6.75 8.52 -5.13
N GLU A 209 -5.75 9.07 -5.83
CA GLU A 209 -5.92 10.19 -6.75
C GLU A 209 -6.97 9.87 -7.82
N TRP A 210 -6.89 8.67 -8.41
CA TRP A 210 -7.83 8.22 -9.42
C TRP A 210 -9.24 8.00 -8.85
N LEU A 211 -9.34 7.28 -7.74
CA LEU A 211 -10.63 7.00 -7.08
C LEU A 211 -11.34 8.29 -6.63
N ASN A 212 -10.58 9.29 -6.19
CA ASN A 212 -11.11 10.60 -5.81
C ASN A 212 -11.62 11.38 -7.03
N LYS A 213 -10.87 11.37 -8.14
CA LYS A 213 -11.27 12.02 -9.40
C LYS A 213 -12.61 11.49 -9.90
N GLU A 214 -12.82 10.18 -9.81
CA GLU A 214 -14.05 9.51 -10.25
C GLU A 214 -15.15 9.48 -9.16
N ARG A 215 -14.94 10.17 -8.04
CA ARG A 215 -15.88 10.27 -6.89
C ARG A 215 -16.32 8.91 -6.33
N LEU A 216 -15.43 7.91 -6.40
CA LEU A 216 -15.70 6.55 -5.93
C LEU A 216 -15.50 6.38 -4.42
N LEU A 217 -14.76 7.28 -3.78
CA LEU A 217 -14.49 7.22 -2.34
C LEU A 217 -15.77 7.46 -1.51
N ASP A 218 -16.63 8.36 -1.99
CA ASP A 218 -17.87 8.81 -1.32
C ASP A 218 -19.10 7.99 -1.73
N GLU A 219 -18.92 6.88 -2.45
CA GLU A 219 -20.03 6.04 -2.89
C GLU A 219 -20.82 5.46 -1.70
N PRO A 220 -22.18 5.51 -1.75
CA PRO A 220 -23.03 5.09 -0.65
C PRO A 220 -22.95 3.57 -0.39
N PRO A 221 -23.29 3.13 0.84
CA PRO A 221 -23.44 1.71 1.15
C PRO A 221 -24.47 1.07 0.21
N GLY A 222 -24.08 -0.04 -0.45
CA GLY A 222 -24.93 -0.74 -1.43
C GLY A 222 -24.69 -0.37 -2.90
N SER A 223 -23.84 0.63 -3.18
CA SER A 223 -23.41 0.91 -4.55
C SER A 223 -22.60 -0.27 -5.13
N PRO A 224 -22.82 -0.65 -6.40
CA PRO A 224 -22.01 -1.67 -7.08
C PRO A 224 -20.55 -1.24 -7.25
N PHE A 225 -20.21 0.02 -7.00
CA PHE A 225 -18.84 0.53 -7.09
C PHE A 225 -18.11 0.58 -5.73
N LYS A 226 -18.79 0.31 -4.61
CA LYS A 226 -18.10 0.21 -3.31
C LYS A 226 -17.12 -0.98 -3.25
N PRO A 227 -17.47 -2.18 -3.77
CA PRO A 227 -16.53 -3.30 -3.86
C PRO A 227 -15.30 -2.99 -4.73
N LEU A 228 -15.46 -2.19 -5.79
CA LEU A 228 -14.37 -1.80 -6.69
C LEU A 228 -13.20 -1.12 -5.94
N VAL A 229 -13.52 -0.18 -5.04
CA VAL A 229 -12.53 0.52 -4.21
C VAL A 229 -11.76 -0.46 -3.32
N GLN A 230 -12.49 -1.35 -2.64
CA GLN A 230 -11.86 -2.32 -1.73
C GLN A 230 -11.04 -3.36 -2.50
N ASN A 231 -11.55 -3.84 -3.63
CA ASN A 231 -10.88 -4.84 -4.46
C ASN A 231 -9.60 -4.29 -5.08
N SER A 232 -9.62 -3.07 -5.62
CA SER A 232 -8.42 -2.42 -6.16
C SER A 232 -7.35 -2.22 -5.07
N TRP A 233 -7.74 -1.82 -3.85
CA TRP A 233 -6.83 -1.73 -2.71
C TRP A 233 -6.21 -3.08 -2.34
N ASN A 234 -7.03 -4.15 -2.31
CA ASN A 234 -6.55 -5.50 -2.02
C ASN A 234 -5.57 -6.00 -3.07
N LEU A 235 -5.83 -5.74 -4.35
CA LEU A 235 -4.93 -6.10 -5.45
C LEU A 235 -3.59 -5.36 -5.37
N VAL A 236 -3.58 -4.09 -4.95
CA VAL A 236 -2.33 -3.39 -4.64
C VAL A 236 -1.58 -4.08 -3.50
N ASN A 237 -2.25 -4.51 -2.43
CA ASN A 237 -1.60 -5.25 -1.33
C ASN A 237 -1.04 -6.59 -1.80
N ASP A 238 -1.74 -7.30 -2.67
CA ASP A 238 -1.27 -8.57 -3.24
C ASP A 238 -0.04 -8.36 -4.11
N SER A 239 0.04 -7.23 -4.83
CA SER A 239 1.22 -6.86 -5.63
C SER A 239 2.50 -6.78 -4.79
N LEU A 240 2.42 -6.41 -3.50
CA LEU A 240 3.58 -6.35 -2.59
C LEU A 240 4.23 -7.71 -2.34
N ARG A 241 3.49 -8.82 -2.52
CA ARG A 241 4.01 -10.18 -2.36
C ARG A 241 4.75 -10.69 -3.60
N THR A 242 4.57 -9.99 -4.72
CA THR A 242 5.23 -10.28 -6.00
C THR A 242 6.51 -9.45 -6.17
N THR A 243 7.12 -9.49 -7.36
CA THR A 243 8.26 -8.63 -7.73
C THR A 243 7.85 -7.42 -8.57
N LEU A 244 6.56 -7.10 -8.63
CA LEU A 244 6.04 -6.01 -9.48
C LEU A 244 6.67 -4.66 -9.12
N CYS A 245 6.96 -4.39 -7.84
CA CYS A 245 7.66 -3.18 -7.40
C CYS A 245 9.10 -3.04 -7.96
N LEU A 246 9.69 -4.11 -8.50
CA LEU A 246 10.98 -4.10 -9.17
C LEU A 246 10.86 -4.00 -10.70
N GLN A 247 9.66 -4.27 -11.24
CA GLN A 247 9.40 -4.38 -12.67
C GLN A 247 8.73 -3.15 -13.24
N PHE A 248 7.83 -2.53 -12.48
CA PHE A 248 6.97 -1.46 -12.98
C PHE A 248 6.92 -0.29 -11.99
N PRO A 249 6.80 0.95 -12.51
CA PRO A 249 6.57 2.10 -11.67
C PRO A 249 5.19 2.01 -10.99
N PRO A 250 5.04 2.57 -9.78
CA PRO A 250 3.79 2.54 -9.02
C PRO A 250 2.51 2.94 -9.78
N PRO A 251 2.50 3.97 -10.64
CA PRO A 251 1.33 4.30 -11.47
C PRO A 251 0.79 3.10 -12.28
N LYS A 252 1.67 2.31 -12.90
CA LYS A 252 1.28 1.16 -13.72
C LYS A 252 0.69 0.03 -12.86
N ILE A 253 1.22 -0.17 -11.66
CA ILE A 253 0.71 -1.17 -10.71
C ILE A 253 -0.69 -0.76 -10.23
N ALA A 254 -0.90 0.52 -9.90
CA ALA A 254 -2.20 1.04 -9.49
C ALA A 254 -3.25 0.92 -10.61
N ALA A 255 -2.86 1.30 -11.84
CA ALA A 255 -3.69 1.16 -13.04
C ALA A 255 -4.15 -0.29 -13.26
N ALA A 256 -3.22 -1.24 -13.16
CA ALA A 256 -3.53 -2.66 -13.33
C ALA A 256 -4.44 -3.21 -12.23
N ALA A 257 -4.20 -2.83 -10.97
CA ALA A 257 -5.06 -3.23 -9.85
C ALA A 257 -6.49 -2.69 -10.02
N LEU A 258 -6.63 -1.45 -10.47
CA LEU A 258 -7.92 -0.83 -10.71
C LEU A 258 -8.64 -1.48 -11.91
N TRP A 259 -7.94 -1.68 -13.02
CA TRP A 259 -8.49 -2.37 -14.20
C TRP A 259 -8.99 -3.77 -13.84
N LEU A 260 -8.17 -4.54 -13.14
CA LEU A 260 -8.54 -5.90 -12.75
C LEU A 260 -9.73 -5.89 -11.78
N ALA A 261 -9.79 -4.93 -10.84
CA ALA A 261 -10.93 -4.77 -9.96
C ALA A 261 -12.21 -4.40 -10.72
N ASP A 262 -12.13 -3.55 -11.75
CA ASP A 262 -13.27 -3.18 -12.60
C ASP A 262 -13.75 -4.38 -13.41
N VAL A 263 -12.85 -5.13 -14.04
CA VAL A 263 -13.18 -6.37 -14.77
C VAL A 263 -13.87 -7.40 -13.86
N MET A 264 -13.48 -7.46 -12.59
CA MET A 264 -14.07 -8.35 -11.59
C MET A 264 -15.35 -7.78 -10.93
N ASN A 265 -15.79 -6.57 -11.30
CA ASN A 265 -16.91 -5.89 -10.66
C ASN A 265 -18.27 -6.35 -11.24
N THR A 266 -18.69 -7.54 -10.85
CA THR A 266 -19.99 -8.12 -11.21
C THR A 266 -20.93 -8.13 -10.02
N ASP A 267 -22.21 -7.83 -10.23
CA ASP A 267 -23.25 -8.00 -9.21
C ASP A 267 -23.67 -9.47 -9.04
N ASP A 268 -24.55 -9.75 -8.07
CA ASP A 268 -25.05 -11.10 -7.78
C ASP A 268 -25.81 -11.75 -8.95
N GLU A 269 -26.28 -10.93 -9.90
CA GLU A 269 -26.95 -11.36 -11.14
C GLU A 269 -25.95 -11.56 -12.30
N GLY A 270 -24.65 -11.34 -12.06
CA GLY A 270 -23.58 -11.46 -13.05
C GLY A 270 -23.45 -10.28 -14.00
N ARG A 271 -24.14 -9.15 -13.75
CA ARG A 271 -24.01 -7.94 -14.57
C ARG A 271 -22.73 -7.21 -14.20
N HIS A 272 -21.96 -6.84 -15.22
CA HIS A 272 -20.74 -6.07 -15.07
C HIS A 272 -21.05 -4.58 -14.91
N HIS A 273 -20.52 -3.96 -13.85
CA HIS A 273 -20.66 -2.53 -13.58
C HIS A 273 -19.31 -1.86 -13.76
N SER A 274 -19.13 -1.15 -14.88
CA SER A 274 -17.89 -0.41 -15.17
C SER A 274 -18.09 1.09 -15.08
N ARG A 275 -17.14 1.77 -14.47
CA ARG A 275 -16.97 3.24 -14.56
C ARG A 275 -15.66 3.63 -15.24
N MET A 276 -14.93 2.65 -15.75
CA MET A 276 -13.66 2.88 -16.40
C MET A 276 -13.87 3.41 -17.82
N PRO A 277 -13.05 4.38 -18.27
CA PRO A 277 -13.01 4.74 -19.68
C PRO A 277 -12.76 3.49 -20.53
N GLN A 278 -13.60 3.24 -21.53
CA GLN A 278 -13.41 2.09 -22.41
C GLN A 278 -12.51 2.43 -23.61
N GLY A 279 -11.77 1.44 -24.11
CA GLY A 279 -10.95 1.56 -25.31
C GLY A 279 -9.59 2.24 -25.09
N ARG A 280 -9.01 2.81 -26.16
CA ARG A 280 -7.61 3.31 -26.17
C ARG A 280 -7.34 4.45 -25.18
N GLY A 281 -8.35 5.26 -24.87
CA GLY A 281 -8.22 6.38 -23.93
C GLY A 281 -7.81 5.95 -22.52
N PHE A 282 -8.17 4.73 -22.09
CA PHE A 282 -7.75 4.17 -20.80
C PHE A 282 -6.24 3.94 -20.72
N PHE A 283 -5.71 3.25 -21.73
CA PHE A 283 -4.29 2.89 -21.84
C PHE A 283 -3.41 4.11 -22.03
N GLU A 284 -3.88 5.10 -22.81
CA GLU A 284 -3.19 6.36 -23.05
C GLU A 284 -3.16 7.26 -21.80
N GLN A 285 -4.27 7.36 -21.06
CA GLN A 285 -4.33 8.14 -19.82
C GLN A 285 -3.43 7.57 -18.71
N LEU A 286 -3.29 6.25 -18.65
CA LEU A 286 -2.50 5.56 -17.63
C LEU A 286 -1.09 5.20 -18.08
N GLN A 287 -0.72 5.55 -19.32
CA GLN A 287 0.60 5.29 -19.92
C GLN A 287 1.05 3.82 -19.78
N ILE A 288 0.12 2.89 -19.97
CA ILE A 288 0.35 1.45 -19.84
C ILE A 288 -0.03 0.71 -21.12
N SER A 289 0.85 -0.15 -21.61
CA SER A 289 0.53 -1.00 -22.77
C SER A 289 -0.36 -2.18 -22.36
N PRO A 290 -1.18 -2.74 -23.27
CA PRO A 290 -1.98 -3.92 -22.98
C PRO A 290 -1.16 -5.11 -22.47
N ASP A 291 0.02 -5.35 -23.05
CA ASP A 291 0.90 -6.45 -22.65
C ASP A 291 1.45 -6.27 -21.22
N GLU A 292 1.84 -5.05 -20.86
CA GLU A 292 2.25 -4.72 -19.49
C GLU A 292 1.09 -4.89 -18.51
N LEU A 293 -0.11 -4.43 -18.88
CA LEU A 293 -1.30 -4.56 -18.05
C LEU A 293 -1.62 -6.03 -17.74
N THR A 294 -1.67 -6.87 -18.77
CA THR A 294 -1.90 -8.31 -18.62
C THR A 294 -0.80 -8.96 -17.80
N SER A 295 0.47 -8.62 -18.04
CA SER A 295 1.59 -9.15 -17.26
C SER A 295 1.52 -8.81 -15.77
N ILE A 296 1.08 -7.59 -15.43
CA ILE A 296 0.87 -7.18 -14.04
C ILE A 296 -0.33 -7.92 -13.42
N ALA A 297 -1.45 -7.98 -14.15
CA ALA A 297 -2.66 -8.64 -13.70
C ALA A 297 -2.45 -10.13 -13.44
N ASP A 298 -1.78 -10.85 -14.34
CA ASP A 298 -1.45 -12.27 -14.18
C ASP A 298 -0.60 -12.52 -12.93
N GLN A 299 0.38 -11.66 -12.67
CA GLN A 299 1.21 -11.76 -11.47
C GLN A 299 0.40 -11.52 -10.19
N MET A 300 -0.51 -10.54 -10.17
CA MET A 300 -1.42 -10.32 -9.04
C MET A 300 -2.38 -11.50 -8.82
N LEU A 301 -3.03 -11.97 -9.90
CA LEU A 301 -3.97 -13.10 -9.86
C LEU A 301 -3.30 -14.40 -9.42
N SER A 302 -2.04 -14.63 -9.84
CA SER A 302 -1.32 -15.82 -9.41
C SER A 302 -1.16 -15.90 -7.87
N GLU A 303 -1.02 -14.76 -7.18
CA GLU A 303 -1.00 -14.74 -5.71
C GLU A 303 -2.40 -14.90 -5.11
N TYR A 304 -3.43 -14.33 -5.75
CA TYR A 304 -4.81 -14.49 -5.34
C TYR A 304 -5.27 -15.96 -5.42
N GLU A 305 -5.00 -16.64 -6.53
CA GLU A 305 -5.27 -18.07 -6.72
C GLU A 305 -4.52 -18.91 -5.70
N ASN A 306 -3.23 -18.65 -5.48
CA ASN A 306 -2.45 -19.36 -4.47
C ASN A 306 -2.98 -19.13 -3.05
N SER A 307 -3.49 -17.93 -2.74
CA SER A 307 -4.13 -17.61 -1.46
C SER A 307 -5.45 -18.36 -1.28
N LYS A 308 -6.32 -18.34 -2.31
CA LYS A 308 -7.60 -19.04 -2.33
C LYS A 308 -7.43 -20.56 -2.27
N LEU A 309 -6.49 -21.11 -3.03
CA LEU A 309 -6.12 -22.53 -2.99
C LEU A 309 -5.63 -22.95 -1.61
N ARG A 310 -4.85 -22.12 -0.91
CA ARG A 310 -4.42 -22.40 0.47
C ARG A 310 -5.58 -22.39 1.45
N GLN A 311 -6.53 -21.48 1.29
CA GLN A 311 -7.73 -21.44 2.14
C GLN A 311 -8.61 -22.68 1.91
N LEU A 312 -8.82 -23.06 0.66
CA LEU A 312 -9.57 -24.27 0.29
C LEU A 312 -8.87 -25.54 0.79
N ALA A 313 -7.55 -25.64 0.60
CA ALA A 313 -6.75 -26.75 1.09
C ALA A 313 -6.81 -26.86 2.63
N ALA A 314 -6.73 -25.74 3.34
CA ALA A 314 -6.87 -25.70 4.80
C ALA A 314 -8.27 -26.09 5.26
N ALA A 315 -9.33 -25.65 4.56
CA ALA A 315 -10.71 -26.02 4.85
C ALA A 315 -10.98 -27.51 4.60
N GLN A 316 -10.31 -28.11 3.61
CA GLN A 316 -10.46 -29.52 3.24
C GLN A 316 -9.43 -30.43 3.92
N GLY A 317 -8.48 -29.89 4.69
CA GLY A 317 -7.43 -30.66 5.37
C GLY A 317 -6.42 -31.34 4.41
N VAL A 318 -6.37 -30.92 3.14
CA VAL A 318 -5.51 -31.54 2.12
C VAL A 318 -4.19 -30.78 1.94
N PRO A 319 -3.06 -31.46 1.64
CA PRO A 319 -1.80 -30.80 1.33
C PRO A 319 -1.91 -29.89 0.09
N LEU A 320 -1.27 -28.72 0.13
CA LEU A 320 -1.30 -27.74 -0.97
C LEU A 320 -0.90 -28.30 -2.36
N PRO A 321 0.12 -29.19 -2.49
CA PRO A 321 0.45 -29.80 -3.79
C PRO A 321 -0.71 -30.63 -4.36
N GLN A 322 -1.46 -31.32 -3.49
CA GLN A 322 -2.60 -32.13 -3.88
C GLN A 322 -3.79 -31.23 -4.27
N ALA A 323 -4.13 -30.22 -3.47
CA ALA A 323 -5.18 -29.26 -3.81
C ALA A 323 -4.88 -28.51 -5.12
N ARG A 324 -3.60 -28.22 -5.38
CA ARG A 324 -3.13 -27.62 -6.62
C ARG A 324 -3.28 -28.58 -7.80
N ALA A 325 -2.84 -29.82 -7.66
CA ALA A 325 -3.00 -30.85 -8.70
C ALA A 325 -4.49 -31.13 -9.01
N GLU A 326 -5.36 -31.14 -8.00
CA GLU A 326 -6.81 -31.31 -8.17
C GLU A 326 -7.45 -30.09 -8.86
N ALA A 327 -7.01 -28.87 -8.54
CA ALA A 327 -7.44 -27.66 -9.24
C ALA A 327 -6.94 -27.64 -10.70
N GLU A 328 -5.68 -27.99 -10.94
CA GLU A 328 -5.08 -28.10 -12.28
C GLU A 328 -5.74 -29.21 -13.11
N ALA A 329 -6.06 -30.36 -12.51
CA ALA A 329 -6.78 -31.46 -13.15
C ALA A 329 -8.22 -31.10 -13.53
N ARG A 330 -8.89 -30.23 -12.74
CA ARG A 330 -10.21 -29.67 -13.08
C ARG A 330 -10.17 -28.63 -14.19
N LEU A 331 -9.02 -27.97 -14.40
CA LEU A 331 -8.86 -26.84 -15.31
C LEU A 331 -8.15 -27.20 -16.63
N GLY A 332 -7.47 -28.35 -16.71
CA GLY A 332 -6.83 -28.86 -17.93
C GLY A 332 -5.42 -28.27 -18.21
N PRO A 333 -4.56 -28.95 -19.00
CA PRO A 333 -3.13 -28.65 -19.07
C PRO A 333 -2.71 -27.51 -20.03
N SER A 334 -3.65 -26.70 -20.54
CA SER A 334 -3.28 -25.62 -21.47
C SER A 334 -4.17 -24.40 -21.26
N HIS A 335 -3.54 -23.23 -21.11
CA HIS A 335 -4.09 -21.90 -20.86
C HIS A 335 -4.26 -21.51 -19.38
N LEU A 336 -3.19 -20.90 -18.84
CA LEU A 336 -3.25 -19.85 -17.80
C LEU A 336 -3.99 -18.59 -18.31
N GLY A 337 -5.08 -18.76 -19.06
CA GLY A 337 -6.09 -17.74 -19.33
C GLY A 337 -7.27 -17.98 -18.40
N ALA A 338 -7.01 -17.92 -17.08
CA ALA A 338 -7.93 -18.41 -16.06
C ALA A 338 -8.60 -17.28 -15.25
N GLY A 339 -8.88 -16.13 -15.89
CA GLY A 339 -9.73 -15.11 -15.28
C GLY A 339 -11.21 -15.52 -15.19
N GLY A 340 -11.68 -16.51 -15.97
CA GLY A 340 -13.11 -16.67 -16.24
C GLY A 340 -13.90 -17.74 -15.45
N ARG A 341 -13.27 -18.73 -14.79
CA ARG A 341 -14.02 -19.91 -14.28
C ARG A 341 -13.96 -20.16 -12.78
N LEU A 342 -13.05 -19.53 -12.04
CA LEU A 342 -12.98 -19.60 -10.58
C LEU A 342 -13.70 -18.45 -9.85
N LEU A 343 -14.20 -17.47 -10.60
CA LEU A 343 -14.91 -16.30 -10.08
C LEU A 343 -16.39 -16.56 -9.76
N GLY A 344 -17.02 -17.59 -10.36
CA GLY A 344 -18.46 -17.85 -10.17
C GLY A 344 -18.87 -18.61 -8.90
N ALA A 345 -17.94 -19.25 -8.19
CA ALA A 345 -18.31 -20.19 -7.10
C ALA A 345 -18.05 -19.68 -5.68
N GLY A 346 -17.53 -18.46 -5.49
CA GLY A 346 -16.98 -18.02 -4.19
C GLY A 346 -17.43 -16.68 -3.64
N ALA A 347 -18.28 -15.91 -4.33
CA ALA A 347 -18.71 -14.60 -3.84
C ALA A 347 -19.64 -14.66 -2.61
N ALA A 348 -20.15 -15.84 -2.25
CA ALA A 348 -21.16 -16.00 -1.20
C ALA A 348 -20.62 -16.29 0.21
N ALA A 349 -19.30 -16.30 0.47
CA ALA A 349 -18.79 -16.70 1.80
C ALA A 349 -17.58 -15.87 2.30
N GLY A 350 -17.87 -14.87 3.15
CA GLY A 350 -16.95 -14.28 4.15
C GLY A 350 -16.27 -12.97 3.72
N GLY A 351 -16.25 -11.90 4.51
CA GLY A 351 -16.65 -11.72 5.90
C GLY A 351 -16.62 -10.24 6.29
N ARG A 352 -17.43 -9.92 7.29
CA ARG A 352 -17.60 -8.61 7.91
C ARG A 352 -16.26 -8.05 8.39
N GLY A 353 -15.99 -6.78 8.06
CA GLY A 353 -14.92 -6.01 8.70
C GLY A 353 -15.18 -5.80 10.20
N PRO A 354 -14.16 -5.46 10.99
CA PRO A 354 -14.31 -5.28 12.42
C PRO A 354 -15.16 -4.04 12.68
N ALA A 355 -16.39 -4.25 13.15
CA ALA A 355 -17.28 -3.18 13.59
C ALA A 355 -16.77 -2.58 14.91
N ALA A 356 -16.91 -1.26 15.00
CA ALA A 356 -16.57 -0.42 16.14
C ALA A 356 -17.13 -0.96 17.46
N ARG A 357 -16.28 -0.99 18.50
CA ARG A 357 -16.70 -1.18 19.89
C ARG A 357 -17.48 0.06 20.33
N ALA A 358 -18.80 -0.07 20.43
CA ALA A 358 -19.65 0.81 21.23
C ALA A 358 -19.73 0.26 22.66
N GLU A 359 -19.68 1.17 23.62
CA GLU A 359 -19.67 0.94 25.05
C GLU A 359 -20.95 0.26 25.55
N ALA A 360 -20.81 -0.62 26.55
CA ALA A 360 -21.92 -1.08 27.39
C ALA A 360 -21.42 -1.30 28.81
N GLY A 361 -22.02 -0.55 29.76
CA GLY A 361 -21.79 -0.64 31.20
C GLY A 361 -22.35 -1.93 31.83
N PRO A 362 -22.09 -2.17 33.13
CA PRO A 362 -22.25 -3.49 33.74
C PRO A 362 -23.71 -3.82 34.07
N ALA A 363 -24.12 -5.03 33.69
CA ALA A 363 -25.41 -5.63 34.01
C ALA A 363 -25.43 -6.16 35.45
N ARG A 364 -26.50 -5.84 36.17
CA ARG A 364 -26.87 -6.38 37.49
C ARG A 364 -27.29 -7.85 37.33
N MET A 365 -26.83 -8.70 38.24
CA MET A 365 -27.32 -10.08 38.42
C MET A 365 -28.69 -10.05 39.10
N GLU A 366 -29.70 -10.59 38.43
CA GLU A 366 -30.94 -11.06 39.07
C GLU A 366 -30.78 -12.56 39.32
N VAL A 367 -31.11 -12.96 40.55
CA VAL A 367 -31.05 -14.33 41.07
C VAL A 367 -32.45 -14.90 40.94
N GLU A 368 -32.63 -15.95 40.14
CA GLU A 368 -33.84 -16.77 40.15
C GLU A 368 -33.64 -17.96 41.09
N GLU A 369 -34.49 -18.03 42.12
CA GLU A 369 -34.71 -19.17 43.00
C GLU A 369 -35.39 -20.30 42.23
N GLU A 370 -34.77 -21.48 42.17
CA GLU A 370 -35.50 -22.74 42.02
C GLU A 370 -35.47 -23.48 43.35
N GLY A 371 -36.64 -23.58 43.97
CA GLY A 371 -36.91 -24.44 45.11
C GLY A 371 -37.50 -25.77 44.67
N GLU A 372 -37.12 -26.84 45.37
CA GLU A 372 -37.91 -27.98 45.86
C GLU A 372 -37.03 -29.24 45.94
N VAL A 373 -37.11 -30.18 46.88
CA VAL A 373 -37.79 -30.40 48.17
C VAL A 373 -37.21 -31.73 48.70
N LYS A 374 -36.89 -31.78 50.01
CA LYS A 374 -36.84 -32.92 50.97
C LYS A 374 -36.01 -34.18 50.60
N ASP A 375 -35.17 -34.71 51.48
CA ASP A 375 -35.44 -35.19 52.85
C ASP A 375 -34.31 -34.93 53.87
#